data_AF-A0A813C7Q6-F1
#
_entry.id   AF-A0A813C7Q6-F1
#
_cell.length_a   1.000
_cell.length_b   1.000
_cell.length_c   1.000
_cell.angle_alpha   90.00
_cell.angle_beta   90.00
_cell.angle_gamma   90.00
#
_symmetry.space_group_name_H-M   'P 1'
#
loop_
_entity.id
_entity.type
_entity.pdbx_description
1 polymer ?
#
loop_
_entity_poly.entity_id
_entity_poly.type
_entity_poly.pdbx_seq_one_letter_code
_entity_poly.pdbx_strand_id
1 'polypeptide(L)'
;AGGEDLPLNYKKVPMIDLPLGATEDRVCGTIDIEKALTQGKKAFEPGLLAKANRGILYVDEVNLLDDHLVDVLLDSAAGGWNTVEREGISIRHPAKFILVGSGNPEEGELRPQLLDRFGMHALIRTERDPELRVKIV
;
A
#
# COMPACT_ATOMS: atom_id res chain seq x y z
N ALA A 1 36.56 4.50 9.63
CA ALA A 1 35.27 4.82 10.27
C ALA A 1 34.70 3.51 10.77
N GLY A 2 34.51 3.37 12.09
CA GLY A 2 34.25 2.10 12.76
C GLY A 2 32.94 1.46 12.32
N GLY A 3 33.02 0.20 11.89
CA GLY A 3 31.88 -0.68 11.73
C GLY A 3 31.44 -1.19 13.09
N GLU A 4 30.68 -0.37 13.81
CA GLU A 4 29.94 -0.87 14.97
C GLU A 4 28.73 -1.65 14.45
N ASP A 5 28.60 -2.91 14.87
CA ASP A 5 27.42 -3.72 14.61
C ASP A 5 26.21 -3.09 15.34
N LEU A 6 25.38 -2.40 14.56
CA LEU A 6 24.13 -1.83 15.07
C LEU A 6 23.21 -2.97 15.55
N PRO A 7 22.56 -2.84 16.71
CA PRO A 7 21.67 -3.87 17.20
C PRO A 7 20.53 -4.12 16.20
N LEU A 8 20.48 -5.33 15.65
CA LEU A 8 19.43 -5.78 14.75
C LEU A 8 18.24 -6.28 15.57
N ASN A 9 17.04 -5.90 15.14
CA ASN A 9 15.80 -6.42 15.72
C ASN A 9 14.89 -6.93 14.60
N TYR A 10 14.30 -8.10 14.82
CA TYR A 10 13.35 -8.72 13.90
C TYR A 10 11.94 -8.34 14.34
N LYS A 11 11.12 -7.94 13.36
CA LYS A 11 9.70 -7.65 13.58
C LYS A 11 8.89 -8.44 12.56
N LYS A 12 7.70 -8.90 12.97
CA LYS A 12 6.74 -9.49 12.02
C LYS A 12 6.44 -8.46 10.93
N VAL A 13 6.54 -8.90 9.67
CA VAL A 13 6.21 -8.08 8.50
C VAL A 13 4.73 -7.73 8.58
N PRO A 14 4.35 -6.44 8.62
CA PRO A 14 2.95 -6.07 8.59
C PRO A 14 2.38 -6.38 7.21
N MET A 15 1.23 -7.04 7.18
CA MET A 15 0.42 -7.24 5.98
C MET A 15 -0.85 -6.42 6.18
N ILE A 16 -1.08 -5.48 5.28
CA ILE A 16 -2.20 -4.53 5.34
C ILE A 16 -3.03 -4.72 4.09
N ASP A 17 -4.32 -4.95 4.27
CA ASP A 17 -5.28 -5.06 3.17
C ASP A 17 -5.88 -3.68 2.85
N LEU A 18 -5.91 -3.33 1.58
CA LEU A 18 -6.56 -2.15 1.04
C LEU A 18 -7.98 -2.53 0.58
N PRO A 19 -9.04 -2.00 1.22
CA PRO A 19 -10.40 -2.24 0.75
C PRO A 19 -10.68 -1.43 -0.53
N LEU A 20 -11.48 -1.99 -1.44
CA LEU A 20 -11.84 -1.36 -2.72
C LEU A 20 -12.46 0.04 -2.57
N GLY A 21 -13.26 0.26 -1.52
CA GLY A 21 -13.88 1.55 -1.21
C GLY A 21 -13.08 2.41 -0.23
N ALA A 22 -11.75 2.25 -0.16
CA ALA A 22 -10.92 3.09 0.69
C ALA A 22 -10.95 4.53 0.17
N THR A 23 -11.24 5.49 1.03
CA THR A 23 -11.05 6.90 0.68
C THR A 23 -9.57 7.26 0.67
N GLU A 24 -9.19 8.26 -0.13
CA GLU A 24 -7.82 8.81 -0.15
C GLU A 24 -7.31 9.11 1.27
N ASP A 25 -8.12 9.76 2.11
CA ASP A 25 -7.77 10.08 3.50
C ASP A 25 -7.46 8.83 4.34
N ARG A 26 -8.13 7.71 4.09
CA ARG A 26 -7.86 6.45 4.79
C ARG A 26 -6.57 5.80 4.30
N VAL A 27 -6.23 5.96 3.02
CA VAL A 27 -5.02 5.40 2.40
C VAL A 27 -3.78 6.22 2.78
N CYS A 28 -3.82 7.52 2.49
CA CYS A 28 -2.74 8.46 2.70
C CYS A 28 -2.59 8.86 4.18
N GLY A 29 -3.72 8.99 4.88
CA GLY A 29 -3.81 9.65 6.17
C GLY A 29 -4.40 11.05 6.04
N THR A 30 -4.78 11.63 7.17
CA THR A 30 -5.37 12.97 7.25
C THR A 30 -4.64 13.84 8.27
N ILE A 31 -4.97 15.13 8.31
CA ILE A 31 -4.39 16.10 9.22
C ILE A 31 -5.52 16.70 10.07
N ASP A 32 -5.49 16.45 11.37
CA ASP A 32 -6.44 17.03 12.31
C ASP A 32 -6.00 18.45 12.69
N ILE A 33 -6.74 19.43 12.18
CA ILE A 33 -6.43 20.86 12.33
C ILE A 33 -6.82 21.37 13.70
N GLU A 34 -7.90 20.88 14.28
CA GLU A 34 -8.33 21.30 15.62
C GLU A 34 -7.24 20.94 16.64
N LYS A 35 -6.69 19.73 16.55
CA LYS A 35 -5.55 19.32 17.38
C LYS A 35 -4.26 20.08 17.03
N ALA A 36 -4.03 20.37 15.75
CA ALA A 36 -2.84 21.13 15.33
C ALA A 36 -2.84 22.56 15.88
N LEU A 37 -4.00 23.23 15.90
CA LEU A 37 -4.17 24.59 16.41
C LEU A 37 -4.18 24.64 17.94
N THR A 38 -4.81 23.67 18.61
CA THR A 38 -4.91 23.66 20.08
C THR A 38 -3.64 23.17 20.77
N GLN A 39 -2.92 22.20 20.20
CA GLN A 39 -1.74 21.58 20.82
C GLN A 39 -0.41 22.04 20.22
N GLY A 40 -0.43 22.85 19.14
CA GLY A 40 0.77 23.31 18.44
C GLY A 40 1.63 22.20 17.83
N LYS A 41 1.09 20.98 17.72
CA LYS A 41 1.76 19.81 17.15
C LYS A 41 0.96 19.34 15.94
N LYS A 42 1.64 19.12 14.80
CA LYS A 42 1.03 18.54 13.59
C LYS A 42 0.34 17.21 13.93
N ALA A 43 -0.98 17.21 14.06
CA ALA A 43 -1.75 16.02 14.39
C ALA A 43 -2.04 15.22 13.12
N PHE A 44 -1.00 14.54 12.64
CA PHE A 44 -1.11 13.62 11.51
C PHE A 44 -1.79 12.33 11.96
N GLU A 45 -2.88 11.95 11.30
CA GLU A 45 -3.54 10.67 11.49
C GLU A 45 -3.06 9.68 10.42
N PRO A 46 -2.33 8.62 10.81
CA PRO A 46 -1.68 7.73 9.86
C PRO A 46 -2.67 6.86 9.09
N GLY A 47 -2.58 6.92 7.75
CA GLY A 47 -3.34 6.07 6.85
C GLY A 47 -2.80 4.65 6.72
N LEU A 48 -3.34 3.89 5.77
CA LEU A 48 -2.92 2.53 5.45
C LEU A 48 -1.46 2.48 4.97
N LEU A 49 -1.01 3.46 4.20
CA LEU A 49 0.38 3.55 3.72
C LEU A 49 1.40 3.66 4.85
N ALA A 50 1.07 4.43 5.89
CA ALA A 50 1.90 4.54 7.09
C ALA A 50 1.99 3.20 7.84
N LYS A 51 0.87 2.45 7.89
CA LYS A 51 0.80 1.13 8.54
C LYS A 51 1.52 0.04 7.75
N ALA A 52 1.52 0.14 6.42
CA ALA A 52 2.18 -0.80 5.52
C ALA A 52 3.70 -0.59 5.46
N ASN A 53 4.22 0.52 5.98
CA ASN A 53 5.65 0.82 5.96
C ASN A 53 6.49 -0.32 6.57
N ARG A 54 7.51 -0.75 5.82
CA ARG A 54 8.36 -1.93 6.04
C ARG A 54 7.59 -3.25 6.00
N GLY A 55 6.54 -3.31 5.18
CA GLY A 55 5.63 -4.44 5.08
C GLY A 55 5.11 -4.70 3.67
N ILE A 56 3.92 -5.30 3.62
CA ILE A 56 3.19 -5.65 2.41
C ILE A 56 1.86 -4.90 2.43
N LEU A 57 1.54 -4.24 1.33
CA LEU A 57 0.20 -3.70 1.06
C LEU A 57 -0.46 -4.61 0.03
N TYR A 58 -1.48 -5.33 0.45
CA TYR A 58 -2.30 -6.18 -0.40
C TYR A 58 -3.51 -5.38 -0.91
N VAL A 59 -3.77 -5.49 -2.20
CA VAL A 59 -4.96 -4.91 -2.83
C VAL A 59 -5.68 -6.04 -3.54
N ASP A 60 -6.95 -6.21 -3.19
CA ASP A 60 -7.83 -7.11 -3.93
C ASP A 60 -8.40 -6.40 -5.15
N GLU A 61 -8.50 -7.09 -6.28
CA GLU A 61 -9.15 -6.59 -7.50
C GLU A 61 -8.66 -5.18 -7.88
N VAL A 62 -7.35 -5.02 -8.11
CA VAL A 62 -6.74 -3.71 -8.45
C VAL A 62 -7.38 -3.05 -9.68
N ASN A 63 -8.05 -3.84 -10.52
CA ASN A 63 -8.84 -3.39 -11.66
C ASN A 63 -10.03 -2.50 -11.26
N LEU A 64 -10.55 -2.62 -10.03
CA LEU A 64 -11.68 -1.86 -9.52
C LEU A 64 -11.27 -0.61 -8.72
N LEU A 65 -9.98 -0.36 -8.54
CA LEU A 65 -9.51 0.83 -7.83
C LEU A 65 -9.76 2.12 -8.63
N ASP A 66 -10.07 3.18 -7.88
CA ASP A 66 -10.15 4.54 -8.39
C ASP A 66 -8.78 5.04 -8.90
N ASP A 67 -8.81 5.80 -10.01
CA ASP A 67 -7.63 6.32 -10.71
C ASP A 67 -6.66 7.03 -9.76
N HIS A 68 -7.18 7.91 -8.91
CA HIS A 68 -6.39 8.72 -8.00
C HIS A 68 -5.67 7.89 -6.93
N LEU A 69 -6.25 6.76 -6.51
CA LEU A 69 -5.59 5.86 -5.55
C LEU A 69 -4.46 5.09 -6.21
N VAL A 70 -4.67 4.61 -7.44
CA VAL A 70 -3.64 3.88 -8.20
C VAL A 70 -2.36 4.71 -8.31
N ASP A 71 -2.48 5.98 -8.69
CA ASP A 71 -1.32 6.87 -8.84
C ASP A 71 -0.56 7.04 -7.52
N VAL A 72 -1.28 7.34 -6.43
CA VAL A 72 -0.69 7.50 -5.09
C VAL A 72 0.00 6.22 -4.61
N LEU A 73 -0.62 5.06 -4.83
CA LEU A 73 -0.07 3.77 -4.42
C LEU A 73 1.21 3.45 -5.19
N LEU A 74 1.20 3.63 -6.51
CA LEU A 74 2.36 3.37 -7.36
C LEU A 74 3.51 4.34 -7.07
N ASP A 75 3.22 5.63 -6.87
CA ASP A 75 4.22 6.64 -6.51
C ASP A 75 4.81 6.37 -5.11
N SER A 76 3.97 6.00 -4.14
CA SER A 76 4.41 5.65 -2.79
C SER A 76 5.24 4.37 -2.77
N ALA A 77 4.85 3.35 -3.53
CA ALA A 77 5.57 2.09 -3.63
C ALA A 77 6.94 2.28 -4.30
N ALA A 78 7.02 3.08 -5.38
CA ALA A 78 8.26 3.37 -6.08
C ALA A 78 9.18 4.33 -5.30
N GLY A 79 8.60 5.40 -4.75
CA GLY A 79 9.34 6.44 -4.03
C GLY A 79 9.70 6.06 -2.58
N GLY A 80 8.94 5.16 -1.97
CA GLY A 80 9.11 4.75 -0.56
C GLY A 80 8.68 5.80 0.45
N TRP A 81 7.93 6.82 0.02
CA TRP A 81 7.42 7.91 0.85
C TRP A 81 6.02 8.27 0.40
N ASN A 82 5.16 8.59 1.36
CA ASN A 82 3.86 9.16 1.12
C ASN A 82 3.82 10.62 1.59
N THR A 83 3.17 11.49 0.83
CA THR A 83 3.00 12.91 1.14
C THR A 83 1.52 13.20 1.27
N VAL A 84 1.12 13.82 2.38
CA VAL A 84 -0.25 14.21 2.66
C VAL A 84 -0.34 15.72 2.71
N GLU A 85 -1.18 16.28 1.84
CA GLU A 85 -1.36 17.73 1.69
C GLU A 85 -2.82 18.10 1.90
N ARG A 86 -3.07 18.89 2.96
CA ARG A 86 -4.40 19.42 3.29
C ARG A 86 -4.26 20.82 3.87
N GLU A 87 -5.10 21.74 3.40
CA GLU A 87 -5.26 23.09 3.96
C GLU A 87 -3.94 23.87 4.13
N GLY A 88 -3.02 23.75 3.17
CA GLY A 88 -1.72 24.43 3.18
C GLY A 88 -0.65 23.79 4.07
N ILE A 89 -0.94 22.64 4.68
CA ILE A 89 0.02 21.83 5.44
C ILE A 89 0.42 20.62 4.59
N SER A 90 1.74 20.42 4.45
CA SER A 90 2.32 19.24 3.81
C SER A 90 3.11 18.42 4.84
N ILE A 91 2.81 17.13 4.93
CA ILE A 91 3.47 16.16 5.80
C ILE A 91 3.92 14.98 4.96
N ARG A 92 5.17 14.55 5.14
CA ARG A 92 5.72 13.38 4.46
C ARG A 92 6.16 12.33 5.46
N HIS A 93 5.83 11.07 5.20
CA HIS A 93 6.25 9.94 6.03
C HIS A 93 6.78 8.77 5.20
N PRO A 94 7.64 7.91 5.77
CA PRO A 94 8.10 6.72 5.08
C PRO A 94 6.95 5.76 4.76
N ALA A 95 6.97 5.19 3.57
CA ALA A 95 6.01 4.22 3.07
C ALA A 95 6.73 3.19 2.18
N LYS A 96 7.74 2.51 2.75
CA LYS A 96 8.50 1.48 2.02
C LYS A 96 7.83 0.13 2.17
N PHE A 97 7.00 -0.27 1.21
CA PHE A 97 6.26 -1.52 1.26
C PHE A 97 6.33 -2.26 -0.08
N ILE A 98 6.02 -3.56 -0.04
CA ILE A 98 5.81 -4.36 -1.23
C ILE A 98 4.33 -4.28 -1.58
N LEU A 99 4.01 -3.80 -2.78
CA LEU A 99 2.64 -3.79 -3.30
C LEU A 99 2.32 -5.15 -3.93
N VAL A 100 1.24 -5.78 -3.48
CA VAL A 100 0.71 -7.02 -4.05
C VAL A 100 -0.72 -6.76 -4.49
N GLY A 101 -0.98 -6.85 -5.79
CA GLY A 101 -2.31 -6.72 -6.36
C GLY A 101 -2.82 -8.07 -6.85
N SER A 102 -4.04 -8.43 -6.49
CA SER A 102 -4.82 -9.43 -7.22
C SER A 102 -5.65 -8.72 -8.29
N GLY A 103 -6.06 -9.45 -9.33
CA GLY A 103 -6.92 -8.90 -10.36
C GLY A 103 -7.64 -10.01 -11.10
N ASN A 104 -8.91 -9.75 -11.44
CA ASN A 104 -9.72 -10.64 -12.25
C ASN A 104 -9.89 -10.03 -13.66
N PRO A 105 -9.30 -10.61 -14.71
CA PRO A 105 -9.46 -10.12 -16.08
C PRO A 105 -10.92 -10.08 -16.56
N GLU A 106 -11.82 -10.86 -15.93
CA GLU A 106 -13.25 -10.86 -16.26
C GLU A 106 -13.98 -9.62 -15.73
N GLU A 107 -13.47 -8.97 -14.69
CA GLU A 107 -14.08 -7.80 -14.05
C GLU A 107 -13.57 -6.47 -14.60
N GLY A 108 -12.50 -6.50 -15.40
CA GLY A 108 -11.97 -5.33 -16.07
C GLY A 108 -10.55 -5.53 -16.57
N GLU A 109 -10.18 -4.75 -17.58
CA GLU A 109 -8.79 -4.69 -18.03
C GLU A 109 -7.94 -3.91 -17.02
N LEU A 110 -6.72 -4.40 -16.78
CA LEU A 110 -5.74 -3.67 -15.99
C LEU A 110 -5.33 -2.39 -16.72
N ARG A 111 -5.29 -1.29 -15.97
CA ARG A 111 -4.86 0.00 -16.49
C ARG A 111 -3.38 -0.07 -16.93
N PRO A 112 -2.99 0.62 -18.02
CA PRO A 112 -1.61 0.62 -18.50
C PRO A 112 -0.58 1.04 -17.44
N GLN A 113 -0.92 1.95 -16.53
CA GLN A 113 -0.04 2.42 -15.46
C GLN A 113 0.35 1.30 -14.49
N LEU A 114 -0.59 0.40 -14.18
CA LEU A 114 -0.33 -0.76 -13.33
C LEU A 114 0.61 -1.71 -14.08
N LEU A 115 0.32 -2.01 -15.34
CA LEU A 115 1.13 -2.93 -16.16
C LEU A 115 2.57 -2.43 -16.36
N ASP A 116 2.75 -1.12 -16.54
CA ASP A 116 4.07 -0.50 -16.72
C ASP A 116 4.91 -0.51 -15.43
N ARG A 117 4.26 -0.38 -14.26
CA ARG A 117 4.96 -0.23 -12.97
C ARG A 117 5.03 -1.50 -12.12
N PHE A 118 4.25 -2.54 -12.43
CA PHE A 118 4.42 -3.84 -11.79
C PHE A 118 5.66 -4.56 -12.33
N GLY A 119 6.66 -4.73 -11.46
CA GLY A 119 7.89 -5.43 -11.83
C GLY A 119 7.77 -6.95 -11.98
N MET A 120 6.67 -7.55 -11.50
CA MET A 120 6.42 -8.98 -11.58
C MET A 120 4.93 -9.25 -11.84
N HIS A 121 4.66 -10.25 -12.68
CA HIS A 121 3.32 -10.74 -12.97
C HIS A 121 3.28 -12.27 -12.81
N ALA A 122 2.31 -12.77 -12.05
CA ALA A 122 2.08 -14.19 -11.86
C ALA A 122 0.64 -14.54 -12.25
N LEU A 123 0.49 -15.41 -13.25
CA LEU A 123 -0.81 -15.93 -13.64
C LEU A 123 -1.17 -17.11 -12.73
N ILE A 124 -2.19 -16.93 -11.88
CA ILE A 124 -2.73 -18.01 -11.06
C ILE A 124 -3.82 -18.73 -11.86
N ARG A 125 -3.72 -20.06 -11.94
CA ARG A 125 -4.71 -20.92 -12.60
C ARG A 125 -5.29 -21.89 -11.58
N THR A 126 -6.59 -22.06 -11.61
CA THR A 126 -7.26 -23.09 -10.81
C THR A 126 -6.91 -24.47 -11.35
N GLU A 127 -6.34 -25.33 -10.50
CA GLU A 127 -6.10 -26.74 -10.82
C GLU A 127 -7.44 -27.44 -11.06
N ARG A 128 -7.54 -28.16 -12.18
CA ARG A 128 -8.77 -28.83 -12.63
C ARG A 128 -8.75 -30.32 -12.34
N ASP A 129 -7.58 -30.91 -12.12
CA ASP A 129 -7.44 -32.31 -11.75
C ASP A 129 -7.90 -32.54 -10.30
N PRO A 130 -8.97 -33.33 -10.06
CA PRO A 130 -9.44 -33.65 -8.73
C PRO A 130 -8.36 -34.29 -7.84
N GLU A 131 -7.47 -35.13 -8.39
CA GLU A 131 -6.44 -35.83 -7.62
C GLU A 131 -5.35 -34.86 -7.12
N LEU A 132 -5.01 -33.86 -7.92
CA LEU A 132 -4.06 -32.80 -7.53
C LEU A 132 -4.70 -31.80 -6.58
N ARG A 133 -5.99 -31.47 -6.76
CA ARG A 133 -6.73 -30.58 -5.85
C ARG A 133 -6.74 -31.09 -4.40
N VAL A 134 -6.86 -32.40 -4.20
CA VAL A 134 -6.82 -33.01 -2.86
C VAL A 134 -5.49 -32.77 -2.14
N LYS A 135 -4.39 -32.59 -2.89
CA LYS A 135 -3.04 -32.36 -2.31
C LYS A 135 -2.78 -30.90 -1.93
N ILE A 136 -3.62 -29.96 -2.36
CA ILE A 136 -3.45 -28.51 -2.14
C ILE A 136 -4.18 -28.04 -0.86
N VAL A 137 -5.01 -28.91 -0.25
CA VAL A 137 -5.81 -28.60 0.97
C VAL A 137 -5.08 -28.98 2.25
#